data_AF-A0A161XHX5-F1
#
_entry.id   AF-A0A161XHX5-F1
#
_cell.length_a   1.000
_cell.length_b   1.000
_cell.length_c   1.000
_cell.angle_alpha   90.00
_cell.angle_beta   90.00
_cell.angle_gamma   90.00
#
_symmetry.space_group_name_H-M   'P 1'
#
loop_
_entity.id
_entity.type
_entity.pdbx_description
1 polymer ?
#
loop_
_entity_poly.entity_id
_entity_poly.type
_entity_poly.pdbx_seq_one_letter_code
_entity_poly.pdbx_strand_id
1 'polypeptide(L)'
;MSSAASAEDEDPIFFKLLFLFPVLGWLFKDAVHGNNEAKYYFCANIFVGWGLSIAFFGYPAIIIPALSLVFLAFVWIIGVCR
;
A
#
# COMPACT_ATOMS: atom_id res chain seq x y z
N MET A 1 -28.42 -6.27 28.51
CA MET A 1 -27.22 -5.43 28.47
C MET A 1 -25.99 -6.33 28.57
N SER A 2 -25.66 -7.00 27.46
CA SER A 2 -24.49 -7.86 27.25
C SER A 2 -24.49 -8.24 25.77
N SER A 3 -23.32 -8.17 25.11
CA SER A 3 -23.02 -8.56 23.72
C SER A 3 -23.19 -7.51 22.61
N ALA A 4 -22.18 -7.44 21.72
CA ALA A 4 -21.90 -6.52 20.60
C ALA A 4 -21.28 -5.17 21.02
N ALA A 5 -20.02 -4.83 20.76
CA ALA A 5 -19.13 -5.29 19.70
C ALA A 5 -17.67 -5.20 20.17
N SER A 6 -17.03 -6.36 20.31
CA SER A 6 -15.60 -6.55 20.35
C SER A 6 -14.95 -5.92 19.11
N ALA A 7 -13.94 -5.04 19.28
CA ALA A 7 -12.81 -4.80 18.36
C ALA A 7 -12.04 -3.49 18.68
N GLU A 8 -11.95 -3.10 19.95
CA GLU A 8 -11.05 -2.02 20.38
C GLU A 8 -9.79 -2.66 20.97
N ASP A 9 -8.63 -2.25 20.47
CA ASP A 9 -7.25 -2.37 21.02
C ASP A 9 -6.22 -3.12 20.15
N GLU A 10 -5.99 -2.70 18.90
CA GLU A 10 -4.69 -2.90 18.23
C GLU A 10 -4.31 -1.86 17.15
N ASP A 11 -4.68 -0.57 17.30
CA ASP A 11 -4.32 0.48 16.33
C ASP A 11 -3.93 1.80 17.02
N PRO A 12 -2.63 2.21 17.10
CA PRO A 12 -2.29 3.55 16.59
C PRO A 12 -0.81 3.81 16.18
N ILE A 13 0.07 2.81 16.05
CA ILE A 13 1.47 3.06 15.66
C ILE A 13 1.63 3.07 14.13
N PHE A 14 0.92 2.17 13.44
CA PHE A 14 1.02 2.01 11.98
C PHE A 14 0.52 3.22 11.20
N PHE A 15 -0.62 3.80 11.61
CA PHE A 15 -1.15 5.05 11.03
C PHE A 15 -0.18 6.22 11.20
N LYS A 16 0.45 6.32 12.38
CA LYS A 16 1.43 7.38 12.67
C LYS A 16 2.71 7.22 11.86
N LEU A 17 3.13 5.98 11.57
CA LEU A 17 4.27 5.67 10.70
C LEU A 17 3.98 5.98 9.22
N LEU A 18 2.75 5.70 8.75
CA LEU A 18 2.29 6.08 7.41
C LEU A 18 2.16 7.60 7.25
N PHE A 19 1.72 8.31 8.28
CA PHE A 19 1.68 9.78 8.30
C PHE A 19 3.06 10.43 8.43
N LEU A 20 4.08 9.71 8.93
CA LEU A 20 5.45 10.20 9.06
C LEU A 20 6.24 10.11 7.75
N PHE A 21 5.82 9.27 6.80
CA PHE A 21 6.33 9.34 5.44
C PHE A 21 5.74 10.58 4.77
N PRO A 22 6.50 11.69 4.62
CA PRO A 22 5.95 12.98 4.20
C PRO A 22 5.28 12.94 2.82
N VAL A 23 5.61 11.94 1.99
CA VAL A 23 5.06 11.74 0.65
C VAL A 23 3.82 10.83 0.66
N LEU A 24 3.80 9.75 1.45
CA LEU A 24 2.68 8.80 1.47
C LEU A 24 1.53 9.27 2.37
N GLY A 25 1.83 9.92 3.50
CA GLY A 25 0.84 10.42 4.45
C GLY A 25 -0.05 11.54 3.89
N TRP A 26 0.52 12.44 3.06
CA TRP A 26 -0.26 13.49 2.39
C TRP A 26 -1.17 12.90 1.30
N LEU A 27 -0.63 11.94 0.54
CA LEU A 27 -1.32 11.21 -0.52
C LEU A 27 -2.50 10.37 0.01
N PHE A 28 -2.32 9.69 1.14
CA PHE A 28 -3.37 8.91 1.80
C PHE A 28 -4.44 9.80 2.41
N LYS A 29 -4.06 10.97 2.97
CA LYS A 29 -5.03 11.93 3.50
C LYS A 29 -5.95 12.46 2.41
N ASP A 30 -5.42 12.76 1.22
CA ASP A 30 -6.20 13.17 0.05
C ASP A 30 -6.98 12.02 -0.59
N ALA A 31 -6.48 10.79 -0.56
CA ALA A 31 -7.20 9.62 -1.09
C ALA A 31 -8.43 9.22 -0.24
N VAL A 32 -8.43 9.50 1.06
CA VAL A 32 -9.55 9.18 1.97
C VAL A 32 -10.59 10.30 2.03
N HIS A 33 -10.20 11.57 1.85
CA HIS A 33 -11.11 12.73 1.98
C HIS A 33 -11.38 13.50 0.68
N GLY A 34 -10.63 13.25 -0.40
CA GLY A 34 -10.69 14.02 -1.65
C GLY A 34 -11.57 13.42 -2.74
N ASN A 35 -12.07 14.30 -3.62
CA ASN A 35 -12.84 13.98 -4.84
C ASN A 35 -12.15 12.93 -5.73
N ASN A 36 -12.87 12.32 -6.68
CA ASN A 36 -12.38 11.25 -7.58
C ASN A 36 -11.02 11.52 -8.25
N GLU A 37 -10.66 12.79 -8.43
CA GLU A 37 -9.38 13.24 -8.99
C GLU A 37 -8.18 12.96 -8.06
N ALA A 38 -8.37 12.99 -6.74
CA ALA A 38 -7.32 12.70 -5.76
C ALA A 38 -6.77 11.26 -5.88
N LYS A 39 -7.62 10.32 -6.30
CA LYS A 39 -7.23 8.92 -6.55
C LYS A 39 -6.27 8.80 -7.74
N TYR A 40 -6.40 9.66 -8.75
CA TYR A 40 -5.46 9.70 -9.88
C TYR A 40 -4.10 10.24 -9.46
N TYR A 41 -4.05 11.31 -8.66
CA TYR A 41 -2.80 11.84 -8.12
C TYR A 41 -2.08 10.82 -7.23
N PHE A 42 -2.83 10.01 -6.47
CA PHE A 42 -2.27 8.92 -5.68
C PHE A 42 -1.53 7.89 -6.55
N CYS A 43 -2.19 7.37 -7.59
CA CYS A 43 -1.57 6.43 -8.52
C CYS A 43 -0.36 7.08 -9.22
N ALA A 44 -0.48 8.32 -9.69
CA ALA A 44 0.62 9.03 -10.35
C ALA A 44 1.85 9.13 -9.45
N ASN A 45 1.69 9.47 -8.17
CA ASN A 45 2.81 9.60 -7.24
C ASN A 45 3.49 8.25 -6.93
N ILE A 46 2.71 7.14 -6.87
CA ILE A 46 3.27 5.78 -6.77
C ILE A 46 4.09 5.44 -8.02
N PHE A 47 3.57 5.72 -9.21
CA PHE A 47 4.30 5.49 -10.47
C PHE A 47 5.58 6.33 -10.56
N VAL A 48 5.52 7.60 -10.15
CA VAL A 48 6.70 8.48 -10.10
C VAL A 48 7.72 7.97 -9.07
N GLY A 49 7.29 7.59 -7.87
CA GLY A 49 8.16 7.01 -6.86
C GLY A 49 8.79 5.69 -7.30
N TRP A 50 8.05 4.86 -8.03
CA TRP A 50 8.57 3.62 -8.60
C TRP A 50 9.58 3.89 -9.73
N GLY A 51 9.29 4.83 -10.62
CA GLY A 51 10.23 5.29 -11.64
C GLY A 51 11.52 5.85 -11.04
N LEU A 52 11.42 6.60 -9.95
CA LEU A 52 12.57 7.11 -9.21
C LEU A 52 13.38 5.96 -8.57
N SER A 53 12.70 4.96 -8.01
CA SER A 53 13.34 3.74 -7.49
C SER A 53 14.11 2.99 -8.59
N ILE A 54 13.55 2.88 -9.79
CA ILE A 54 14.24 2.30 -10.95
C ILE A 54 15.47 3.15 -11.33
N ALA A 55 15.40 4.47 -11.26
CA ALA A 55 16.55 5.34 -11.56
C ALA A 55 17.68 5.22 -10.51
N PHE A 56 17.36 5.08 -9.22
CA PHE A 56 18.35 4.98 -8.15
C PHE A 56 18.91 3.57 -7.96
N PHE A 57 18.05 2.55 -7.95
CA PHE A 57 18.44 1.17 -7.68
C PHE A 57 18.67 0.37 -8.96
N GLY A 58 18.07 0.77 -10.10
CA GLY A 58 18.23 0.09 -11.38
C GLY A 58 17.35 -1.15 -11.53
N TYR A 59 17.94 -2.20 -12.10
CA TYR A 59 17.31 -3.52 -12.29
C TYR A 59 16.65 -4.14 -11.03
N PRO A 60 17.23 -4.04 -9.81
CA PRO A 60 16.60 -4.62 -8.62
C PRO A 60 15.20 -4.04 -8.31
N ALA A 61 14.91 -2.79 -8.70
CA ALA A 61 13.58 -2.19 -8.50
C ALA A 61 12.48 -2.88 -9.33
N ILE A 62 12.85 -3.65 -10.36
CA ILE A 62 11.95 -4.41 -11.22
C ILE A 62 11.92 -5.89 -10.82
N ILE A 63 13.07 -6.47 -10.47
CA ILE A 63 13.15 -7.91 -10.15
C ILE A 63 12.38 -8.26 -8.88
N ILE A 64 12.42 -7.39 -7.86
CA ILE A 64 11.74 -7.60 -6.58
C ILE A 64 10.22 -7.67 -6.75
N PRO A 65 9.54 -6.69 -7.38
CA PRO A 65 8.09 -6.81 -7.59
C PRO A 65 7.72 -7.99 -8.49
N ALA A 66 8.55 -8.34 -9.49
CA ALA A 66 8.31 -9.52 -10.32
C ALA A 66 8.33 -10.82 -9.51
N LEU A 67 9.35 -11.02 -8.66
CA LEU A 67 9.46 -12.18 -7.77
C LEU A 67 8.33 -12.23 -6.73
N SER A 68 7.96 -11.08 -6.17
CA SER A 68 6.84 -10.97 -5.23
C SER A 68 5.50 -11.34 -5.88
N LEU A 69 5.26 -10.93 -7.14
CA LEU A 69 4.06 -11.33 -7.88
C LEU A 69 4.02 -12.84 -8.16
N VAL A 70 5.16 -13.45 -8.47
CA VAL A 70 5.26 -14.91 -8.64
C VAL A 70 4.90 -15.62 -7.33
N PHE A 71 5.43 -15.17 -6.20
CA PHE A 71 5.06 -15.70 -4.89
C PHE A 71 3.56 -15.55 -4.62
N LEU A 72 2.99 -14.38 -4.91
CA LEU A 72 1.55 -14.12 -4.77
C LEU A 72 0.71 -15.05 -5.64
N ALA A 73 1.13 -15.31 -6.88
CA ALA A 73 0.44 -16.21 -7.79
C ALA A 73 0.39 -17.65 -7.23
N PHE A 74 1.49 -18.14 -6.66
CA PHE A 74 1.50 -19.44 -6.00
C PHE A 74 0.58 -19.49 -4.78
N VAL A 75 0.62 -18.47 -3.92
CA VAL A 75 -0.27 -18.35 -2.76
C VAL A 75 -1.74 -18.34 -3.22
N TRP A 76 -2.05 -17.61 -4.29
CA TRP A 76 -3.39 -17.57 -4.87
C TRP A 76 -3.84 -18.96 -5.34
N ILE A 77 -3.01 -19.63 -6.15
CA ILE A 77 -3.33 -20.96 -6.68
C ILE A 77 -3.59 -21.95 -5.53
N ILE A 78 -2.73 -21.97 -4.53
CA ILE A 78 -2.89 -22.83 -3.34
C ILE A 78 -4.17 -22.47 -2.58
N GLY A 79 -4.49 -21.18 -2.47
CA GLY A 79 -5.70 -20.69 -1.80
C GLY A 79 -6.99 -21.10 -2.51
N VAL A 80 -7.00 -21.15 -3.85
CA VAL A 80 -8.16 -21.58 -4.65
C VAL A 80 -8.30 -23.10 -4.69
N CYS A 81 -7.19 -23.83 -4.69
CA CYS A 81 -7.18 -25.30 -4.76
C CYS A 81 -7.44 -25.99 -3.41
N ARG A 82 -7.62 -25.25 -2.32
CA ARG A 82 -7.93 -25.76 -0.99
C ARG A 82 -9.41 -25.61 -0.68
#